data_AF-A0AAJ5T6B2-F1
#
_entry.id   AF-A0AAJ5T6B2-F1
#
_cell.length_a   1.000
_cell.length_b   1.000
_cell.length_c   1.000
_cell.angle_alpha   90.00
_cell.angle_beta   90.00
_cell.angle_gamma   90.00
#
_symmetry.space_group_name_H-M   'P 1'
#
loop_
_entity.id
_entity.type
_entity.pdbx_description
1 polymer ?
#
loop_
_entity_poly.entity_id
_entity_poly.type
_entity_poly.pdbx_seq_one_letter_code
_entity_poly.pdbx_strand_id
1 'polypeptide(L)'
;MSFATMFVRWLAGRLSGFAATAGRPPPATCAVAPRPLRWRAPWLAWQLFSWIALTVLAPPIWTIGTLLLINASSDQPLFWMLAMAIVPVANGAAIVAANQRHHRAPFTRRSTVALYLFFVAMAVGCALFVLLLWRSHSIASLVGPLAVAADGTHAATLAFWVAGLAAMFGVTSSAHASIAHAWLAFED
;
A
#
# COMPACT_ATOMS: atom_id res chain seq x y z
N MET A 1 -16.15 -31.60 2.22
CA MET A 1 -14.86 -30.93 2.48
C MET A 1 -15.03 -29.44 2.23
N SER A 2 -14.70 -28.58 3.20
CA SER A 2 -14.99 -27.14 3.17
C SER A 2 -13.90 -26.33 2.45
N PHE A 3 -14.26 -25.25 1.74
CA PHE A 3 -13.31 -24.34 1.07
C PHE A 3 -12.19 -23.86 2.00
N ALA A 4 -12.50 -23.63 3.28
CA ALA A 4 -11.52 -23.24 4.29
C ALA A 4 -10.41 -24.30 4.47
N THR A 5 -10.78 -25.59 4.44
CA THR A 5 -9.80 -26.68 4.57
C THR A 5 -8.91 -26.86 3.34
N MET A 6 -9.43 -26.57 2.14
CA MET A 6 -8.62 -26.55 0.92
C MET A 6 -7.66 -25.36 0.90
N PHE A 7 -8.11 -24.20 1.35
CA PHE A 7 -7.28 -23.00 1.44
C PHE A 7 -6.13 -23.19 2.45
N VAL A 8 -6.41 -23.73 3.63
CA VAL A 8 -5.39 -24.05 4.64
C VAL A 8 -4.39 -25.09 4.12
N ARG A 9 -4.86 -26.13 3.41
CA ARG A 9 -3.97 -27.16 2.86
C ARG A 9 -3.11 -26.62 1.71
N TRP A 10 -3.67 -25.75 0.88
CA TRP A 10 -2.92 -25.04 -0.15
C TRP A 10 -1.86 -24.10 0.45
N LEU A 11 -2.22 -23.38 1.52
CA LEU A 11 -1.30 -22.52 2.26
C LEU A 11 -0.19 -23.33 2.94
N ALA A 12 -0.53 -24.48 3.54
CA ALA A 12 0.43 -25.39 4.17
C ALA A 12 1.42 -25.98 3.14
N GLY A 13 0.94 -26.39 1.97
CA GLY A 13 1.79 -26.91 0.89
C GLY A 13 2.74 -25.86 0.31
N ARG A 14 2.31 -24.59 0.25
CA ARG A 14 3.15 -23.44 -0.13
C ARG A 14 4.26 -23.16 0.89
N LEU A 15 4.00 -23.44 2.17
CA LEU A 15 4.93 -23.17 3.27
C LEU A 15 5.91 -24.33 3.53
N SER A 16 5.50 -25.58 3.27
CA SER A 16 6.30 -26.78 3.50
C SER A 16 7.36 -27.09 2.43
N GLY A 17 7.31 -26.44 1.26
CA GLY A 17 8.32 -26.57 0.19
C GLY A 17 9.72 -26.06 0.56
N PHE A 18 9.93 -25.59 1.79
CA PHE A 18 11.16 -24.96 2.28
C PHE A 18 12.32 -25.92 2.59
N ALA A 19 12.18 -27.25 2.43
CA ALA A 19 13.12 -28.21 3.02
C ALA A 19 13.94 -29.09 2.04
N ALA A 20 13.82 -29.00 0.72
CA ALA A 20 14.59 -29.89 -0.16
C ALA A 20 15.07 -29.22 -1.44
N THR A 21 16.37 -28.91 -1.50
CA THR A 21 17.27 -29.30 -2.60
C THR A 21 18.70 -28.84 -2.29
N ALA A 22 19.46 -29.72 -1.64
CA ALA A 22 20.92 -29.65 -1.62
C ALA A 22 21.46 -30.24 -2.93
N GLY A 23 22.34 -29.52 -3.64
CA GLY A 23 22.93 -30.04 -4.88
C GLY A 23 23.93 -29.13 -5.61
N ARG A 24 25.19 -29.22 -5.19
CA ARG A 24 26.47 -29.03 -5.93
C ARG A 24 26.91 -27.62 -6.41
N PRO A 25 28.15 -27.16 -6.08
CA PRO A 25 28.67 -25.87 -6.54
C PRO A 25 29.46 -25.96 -7.87
N PRO A 26 29.31 -24.99 -8.80
CA PRO A 26 30.26 -24.73 -9.88
C PRO A 26 31.35 -23.70 -9.47
N PRO A 27 32.48 -23.61 -10.22
CA PRO A 27 33.72 -22.99 -9.76
C PRO A 27 33.70 -21.45 -9.77
N ALA A 28 34.62 -20.90 -8.97
CA ALA A 28 34.67 -19.52 -8.51
C ALA A 28 35.11 -18.49 -9.57
N THR A 29 34.21 -17.55 -9.85
CA THR A 29 34.51 -16.13 -9.92
C THR A 29 33.64 -15.45 -8.87
N CYS A 30 34.18 -15.26 -7.66
CA CYS A 30 33.43 -14.73 -6.51
C CYS A 30 33.14 -13.22 -6.66
N ALA A 31 32.26 -12.86 -7.58
CA ALA A 31 31.31 -11.80 -7.27
C ALA A 31 30.35 -12.40 -6.24
N VAL A 32 30.43 -11.96 -4.97
CA VAL A 32 29.47 -12.37 -3.95
C VAL A 32 28.09 -11.96 -4.44
N ALA A 33 27.32 -12.92 -4.95
CA ALA A 33 25.97 -12.66 -5.41
C ALA A 33 25.18 -12.10 -4.21
N PRO A 34 24.51 -10.95 -4.35
CA PRO A 34 23.80 -10.34 -3.24
C PRO A 34 22.75 -11.33 -2.71
N ARG A 35 22.84 -11.65 -1.41
CA ARG A 35 21.94 -12.59 -0.76
C ARG A 35 20.51 -12.04 -0.84
N PRO A 36 19.51 -12.88 -1.17
CA PRO A 36 18.13 -12.44 -1.13
C PRO A 36 17.73 -12.09 0.30
N LEU A 37 17.00 -11.00 0.46
CA LEU A 37 16.38 -10.63 1.72
C LEU A 37 15.45 -11.74 2.19
N ARG A 38 15.40 -11.95 3.50
CA ARG A 38 14.56 -12.97 4.10
C ARG A 38 13.38 -12.30 4.79
N TRP A 39 12.23 -12.95 4.73
CA TRP A 39 11.11 -12.55 5.56
C TRP A 39 11.42 -12.80 7.04
N ARG A 40 11.14 -11.80 7.86
CA ARG A 40 11.29 -11.88 9.31
C ARG A 40 10.33 -12.91 9.90
N ALA A 41 10.82 -13.82 10.73
CA ALA A 41 9.95 -14.77 11.44
C ALA A 41 9.50 -14.20 12.81
N PRO A 42 8.26 -14.44 13.25
CA PRO A 42 7.15 -15.07 12.52
C PRO A 42 6.54 -14.13 11.48
N TRP A 43 6.55 -14.57 10.21
CA TRP A 43 6.24 -13.76 9.03
C TRP A 43 4.88 -13.08 9.08
N LEU A 44 3.83 -13.84 9.36
CA LEU A 44 2.45 -13.32 9.35
C LEU A 44 2.26 -12.25 10.43
N ALA A 45 2.83 -12.46 11.62
CA ALA A 45 2.68 -11.51 12.72
C ALA A 45 3.37 -10.18 12.41
N TRP A 46 4.58 -10.21 11.85
CA TRP A 46 5.30 -9.00 11.45
C TRP A 46 4.61 -8.27 10.30
N GLN A 47 4.03 -8.99 9.34
CA GLN A 47 3.23 -8.37 8.26
C GLN A 47 1.96 -7.73 8.79
N LEU A 48 1.20 -8.42 9.64
CA LEU A 48 -0.02 -7.87 10.23
C LEU A 48 0.26 -6.70 11.16
N PHE A 49 1.27 -6.83 12.02
CA PHE A 49 1.67 -5.76 12.94
C PHE A 49 2.07 -4.50 12.18
N SER A 50 2.95 -4.62 11.18
CA SER A 50 3.36 -3.47 10.37
C SER A 50 2.19 -2.91 9.56
N TRP A 51 1.32 -3.75 8.99
CA TRP A 51 0.14 -3.28 8.26
C TRP A 51 -0.82 -2.48 9.17
N ILE A 52 -1.14 -2.99 10.36
CA ILE A 52 -2.03 -2.31 11.31
C ILE A 52 -1.38 -1.02 11.81
N ALA A 53 -0.14 -1.10 12.32
CA ALA A 53 0.55 0.05 12.88
C ALA A 53 0.71 1.18 11.86
N LEU A 54 1.11 0.85 10.62
CA LEU A 54 1.35 1.86 9.58
C LEU A 54 0.06 2.39 8.96
N THR A 55 -1.03 1.62 9.01
CA THR A 55 -2.37 2.13 8.69
C THR A 55 -2.77 3.18 9.72
N VAL A 56 -2.74 2.85 11.01
CA VAL A 56 -3.15 3.77 12.09
C VAL A 56 -2.28 5.03 12.13
N LEU A 57 -0.99 4.92 11.81
CA LEU A 57 -0.08 6.06 11.74
C LEU A 57 -0.17 6.85 10.42
N ALA A 58 -1.01 6.45 9.47
CA ALA A 58 -1.08 7.12 8.18
C ALA A 58 -1.64 8.54 8.33
N PRO A 59 -0.96 9.56 7.76
CA PRO A 59 -1.42 10.94 7.80
C PRO A 59 -2.89 11.14 7.41
N PRO A 60 -3.44 10.49 6.35
CA PRO A 60 -4.85 10.65 5.99
C PRO A 60 -5.83 10.23 7.10
N ILE A 61 -5.49 9.24 7.93
CA ILE A 61 -6.34 8.82 9.05
C ILE A 61 -6.40 9.92 10.11
N TRP A 62 -5.24 10.50 10.44
CA TRP A 62 -5.16 11.57 11.43
C TRP A 62 -5.75 12.88 10.94
N THR A 63 -5.50 13.28 9.68
CA THR A 63 -6.04 14.52 9.14
C THR A 63 -7.56 14.46 9.04
N ILE A 64 -8.11 13.42 8.41
CA ILE A 64 -9.56 13.26 8.28
C ILE A 64 -10.19 13.05 9.67
N GLY A 65 -9.56 12.25 10.54
CA GLY A 65 -10.06 12.00 11.89
C GLY A 65 -10.13 13.29 12.72
N THR A 66 -9.10 14.13 12.64
CA THR A 66 -9.07 15.43 13.34
C THR A 66 -10.12 16.38 12.76
N LEU A 67 -10.28 16.43 11.44
CA LEU A 67 -11.33 17.23 10.80
C LEU A 67 -12.73 16.81 11.27
N LEU A 68 -13.00 15.51 11.36
CA LEU A 68 -14.26 14.98 11.86
C LEU A 68 -14.46 15.20 13.37
N LEU A 69 -13.39 15.27 14.16
CA LEU A 69 -13.45 15.64 15.58
C LEU A 69 -13.74 17.13 15.79
N ILE A 70 -13.19 18.00 14.95
CA ILE A 70 -13.47 19.44 14.97
C ILE A 70 -14.91 19.71 14.54
N ASN A 71 -15.34 19.07 13.45
CA ASN A 71 -16.70 19.16 12.97
C ASN A 71 -17.20 17.81 12.46
N ALA A 72 -18.06 17.17 13.27
CA ALA A 72 -18.68 15.90 12.92
C ALA A 72 -19.78 16.05 11.86
N SER A 73 -20.30 17.26 11.63
CA SER A 73 -21.29 17.49 10.58
C SER A 73 -20.58 17.52 9.23
N SER A 74 -20.68 16.43 8.48
CA SER A 74 -20.32 16.39 7.08
C SER A 74 -21.53 15.96 6.27
N ASP A 75 -21.74 16.63 5.14
CA ASP A 75 -22.78 16.26 4.18
C ASP A 75 -22.49 14.90 3.51
N GLN A 76 -21.28 14.35 3.70
CA GLN A 76 -20.81 13.11 3.06
C GLN A 76 -20.02 12.22 4.04
N PRO A 77 -20.65 11.68 5.11
CA PRO A 77 -19.95 10.89 6.13
C PRO A 77 -19.34 9.60 5.56
N LEU A 78 -20.02 8.98 4.59
CA LEU A 78 -19.52 7.78 3.90
C LEU A 78 -18.27 8.06 3.06
N PHE A 79 -18.13 9.27 2.49
CA PHE A 79 -16.94 9.64 1.72
C PHE A 79 -15.70 9.57 2.59
N TRP A 80 -15.74 10.19 3.78
CA TRP A 80 -14.60 10.22 4.69
C TRP A 80 -14.25 8.84 5.25
N MET A 81 -15.27 8.04 5.57
CA MET A 81 -15.07 6.65 6.00
C MET A 81 -14.39 5.81 4.92
N LEU A 82 -14.85 5.92 3.67
CA LEU A 82 -14.24 5.22 2.54
C LEU A 82 -12.85 5.75 2.22
N ALA A 83 -12.62 7.07 2.31
CA ALA A 83 -11.31 7.67 2.12
C ALA A 83 -10.28 7.12 3.13
N MET A 84 -10.65 6.98 4.40
CA MET A 84 -9.81 6.31 5.39
C MET A 84 -9.60 4.82 5.06
N ALA A 85 -10.64 4.12 4.61
CA ALA A 85 -10.57 2.69 4.27
C ALA A 85 -9.67 2.38 3.07
N ILE A 86 -9.43 3.35 2.17
CA ILE A 86 -8.49 3.18 1.06
C ILE A 86 -7.07 2.90 1.57
N VAL A 87 -6.66 3.51 2.69
CA VAL A 87 -5.31 3.38 3.25
C VAL A 87 -4.94 1.92 3.55
N PRO A 88 -5.69 1.16 4.39
CA PRO A 88 -5.37 -0.24 4.64
C PRO A 88 -5.50 -1.11 3.39
N VAL A 89 -6.45 -0.82 2.49
CA VAL A 89 -6.66 -1.58 1.26
C VAL A 89 -5.46 -1.44 0.30
N ALA A 90 -5.00 -0.23 0.06
CA ALA A 90 -3.88 0.06 -0.82
C ALA A 90 -2.57 -0.55 -0.29
N ASN A 91 -2.28 -0.36 1.00
CA ASN A 91 -1.11 -0.93 1.64
C ASN A 91 -1.18 -2.47 1.71
N GLY A 92 -2.36 -3.05 1.97
CA GLY A 92 -2.56 -4.49 1.96
C GLY A 92 -2.34 -5.10 0.56
N ALA A 93 -2.87 -4.46 -0.49
CA ALA A 93 -2.63 -4.87 -1.87
C ALA A 93 -1.13 -4.84 -2.23
N ALA A 94 -0.41 -3.81 -1.78
CA ALA A 94 1.02 -3.71 -1.97
C ALA A 94 1.80 -4.85 -1.28
N ILE A 95 1.44 -5.20 -0.04
CA ILE A 95 2.05 -6.33 0.69
C ILE A 95 1.81 -7.64 -0.06
N VAL A 96 0.58 -7.90 -0.51
CA VAL A 96 0.25 -9.10 -1.30
C VAL A 96 1.03 -9.14 -2.61
N ALA A 97 1.11 -8.02 -3.32
CA ALA A 97 1.88 -7.93 -4.56
C ALA A 97 3.39 -8.16 -4.30
N ALA A 98 3.94 -7.58 -3.22
CA ALA A 98 5.33 -7.76 -2.83
C ALA A 98 5.64 -9.21 -2.44
N ASN A 99 4.74 -9.87 -1.72
CA ASN A 99 4.82 -11.30 -1.42
C ASN A 99 4.88 -12.12 -2.72
N GLN A 100 3.92 -11.90 -3.63
CA GLN A 100 3.86 -12.62 -4.90
C GLN A 100 5.10 -12.38 -5.76
N ARG A 101 5.58 -11.14 -5.83
CA ARG A 101 6.80 -10.79 -6.55
C ARG A 101 8.01 -11.46 -5.93
N HIS A 102 8.19 -11.37 -4.61
CA HIS A 102 9.33 -11.93 -3.90
C HIS A 102 9.43 -13.45 -4.05
N HIS A 103 8.28 -14.15 -4.15
CA HIS A 103 8.25 -15.58 -4.45
C HIS A 103 8.74 -15.93 -5.87
N ARG A 104 8.56 -15.03 -6.85
CA ARG A 104 8.98 -15.26 -8.24
C ARG A 104 10.40 -14.73 -8.51
N ALA A 105 10.72 -13.58 -7.93
CA ALA A 105 11.97 -12.86 -8.08
C ALA A 105 12.32 -12.20 -6.74
N PRO A 106 13.16 -12.84 -5.91
CA PRO A 106 13.51 -12.35 -4.59
C PRO A 106 14.15 -10.96 -4.65
N PHE A 107 13.81 -10.14 -3.65
CA PHE A 107 14.41 -8.83 -3.47
C PHE A 107 15.77 -8.98 -2.80
N THR A 108 16.74 -8.18 -3.22
CA THR A 108 18.10 -8.16 -2.67
C THR A 108 18.41 -6.89 -1.86
N ARG A 109 17.54 -5.87 -1.93
CA ARG A 109 17.71 -4.58 -1.24
C ARG A 109 16.39 -4.07 -0.70
N ARG A 110 16.41 -3.55 0.54
CA ARG A 110 15.20 -3.04 1.23
C ARG A 110 14.63 -1.81 0.52
N SER A 111 15.48 -0.97 -0.06
CA SER A 111 15.05 0.17 -0.87
C SER A 111 14.24 -0.25 -2.10
N THR A 112 14.58 -1.36 -2.74
CA THR A 112 13.82 -1.90 -3.89
C THR A 112 12.46 -2.43 -3.45
N VAL A 113 12.38 -3.05 -2.27
CA VAL A 113 11.10 -3.46 -1.66
C VAL A 113 10.24 -2.23 -1.39
N ALA A 114 10.81 -1.21 -0.72
CA ALA A 114 10.11 0.00 -0.34
C ALA A 114 9.57 0.76 -1.57
N LEU A 115 10.38 0.92 -2.61
CA LEU A 115 9.94 1.53 -3.87
C LEU A 115 8.82 0.73 -4.51
N TYR A 116 8.92 -0.61 -4.54
CA TYR A 116 7.88 -1.45 -5.13
C TYR A 116 6.57 -1.35 -4.36
N LEU A 117 6.62 -1.45 -3.02
CA LEU A 117 5.47 -1.26 -2.15
C LEU A 117 4.84 0.12 -2.39
N PHE A 118 5.67 1.16 -2.45
CA PHE A 118 5.23 2.54 -2.65
C PHE A 118 4.49 2.72 -3.97
N PHE A 119 5.05 2.25 -5.08
CA PHE A 119 4.39 2.41 -6.38
C PHE A 119 3.09 1.62 -6.48
N VAL A 120 3.03 0.40 -5.94
CA VAL A 120 1.80 -0.39 -5.94
C VAL A 120 0.74 0.27 -5.05
N ALA A 121 1.10 0.65 -3.82
CA ALA A 121 0.19 1.31 -2.89
C ALA A 121 -0.29 2.67 -3.41
N MET A 122 0.61 3.49 -3.97
CA MET A 122 0.27 4.76 -4.57
C MET A 122 -0.71 4.56 -5.74
N ALA A 123 -0.42 3.64 -6.66
CA ALA A 123 -1.28 3.41 -7.81
C ALA A 123 -2.69 2.97 -7.39
N VAL A 124 -2.77 2.01 -6.46
CA VAL A 124 -4.06 1.52 -5.92
C VAL A 124 -4.77 2.63 -5.14
N GLY A 125 -4.06 3.35 -4.28
CA GLY A 125 -4.61 4.44 -3.46
C GLY A 125 -5.16 5.57 -4.31
N CYS A 126 -4.38 6.06 -5.28
CA CYS A 126 -4.81 7.08 -6.23
C CYS A 126 -6.01 6.64 -7.06
N ALA A 127 -5.98 5.42 -7.61
CA ALA A 127 -7.08 4.89 -8.42
C ALA A 127 -8.38 4.81 -7.60
N LEU A 128 -8.32 4.22 -6.39
CA LEU A 128 -9.48 4.13 -5.51
C LEU A 128 -9.97 5.50 -5.06
N PHE A 129 -9.07 6.44 -4.80
CA PHE A 129 -9.44 7.79 -4.36
C PHE A 129 -10.09 8.60 -5.48
N VAL A 130 -9.57 8.53 -6.71
CA VAL A 130 -10.21 9.14 -7.89
C VAL A 130 -11.58 8.50 -8.16
N LEU A 131 -11.68 7.17 -8.06
CA LEU A 131 -12.96 6.47 -8.19
C LEU A 131 -13.96 6.90 -7.11
N LEU A 132 -13.49 7.10 -5.88
CA LEU A 132 -14.32 7.59 -4.79
C LEU A 132 -14.83 9.00 -5.10
N LEU A 133 -13.94 9.95 -5.42
CA LEU A 133 -14.30 11.32 -5.81
C LEU A 133 -15.33 11.35 -6.95
N TRP A 134 -15.12 10.51 -7.97
CA TRP A 134 -16.02 10.39 -9.10
C TRP A 134 -17.39 9.87 -8.66
N ARG A 135 -17.44 8.77 -7.91
CA ARG A 135 -18.69 8.11 -7.52
C ARG A 135 -19.52 8.94 -6.55
N SER A 136 -18.88 9.64 -5.63
CA SER A 136 -19.53 10.49 -4.63
C SER A 136 -19.87 11.90 -5.16
N HIS A 137 -19.48 12.22 -6.40
CA HIS A 137 -19.66 13.55 -6.99
C HIS A 137 -19.03 14.67 -6.15
N SER A 138 -18.03 14.36 -5.33
CA SER A 138 -17.38 15.29 -4.38
C SER A 138 -16.34 16.19 -5.03
N ILE A 139 -16.11 16.04 -6.32
CA ILE A 139 -15.13 16.84 -7.07
C ILE A 139 -15.49 18.33 -6.94
N ALA A 140 -16.76 18.70 -7.14
CA ALA A 140 -17.18 20.10 -7.05
C ALA A 140 -17.01 20.66 -5.63
N SER A 141 -17.31 19.89 -4.59
CA SER A 141 -17.21 20.34 -3.19
C SER A 141 -15.77 20.43 -2.69
N LEU A 142 -14.89 19.52 -3.10
CA LEU A 142 -13.50 19.44 -2.63
C LEU A 142 -12.52 20.23 -3.49
N VAL A 143 -12.75 20.26 -4.80
CA VAL A 143 -11.85 20.89 -5.78
C VAL A 143 -12.37 22.25 -6.24
N GLY A 144 -13.69 22.48 -6.20
CA GLY A 144 -14.29 23.77 -6.57
C GLY A 144 -13.63 24.97 -5.90
N PRO A 145 -13.45 24.99 -4.57
CA PRO A 145 -12.76 26.09 -3.88
C PRO A 145 -11.31 26.31 -4.34
N LEU A 146 -10.61 25.25 -4.74
CA LEU A 146 -9.22 25.31 -5.24
C LEU A 146 -9.15 25.79 -6.70
N ALA A 147 -10.15 25.45 -7.50
CA ALA A 147 -10.24 25.81 -8.91
C ALA A 147 -10.74 27.25 -9.14
N VAL A 148 -11.53 27.82 -8.22
CA VAL A 148 -12.02 29.21 -8.32
C VAL A 148 -10.89 30.25 -8.18
N ALA A 149 -9.81 29.91 -7.48
CA ALA A 149 -8.64 30.79 -7.34
C ALA A 149 -7.75 30.85 -8.59
N ALA A 150 -7.96 29.96 -9.57
CA ALA A 150 -7.24 29.92 -10.84
C ALA A 150 -8.23 30.27 -11.95
N ASP A 151 -8.15 31.50 -12.47
CA ASP A 151 -9.03 32.09 -13.48
C ASP A 151 -9.76 31.08 -14.40
N GLY A 152 -11.06 30.90 -14.14
CA GLY A 152 -11.99 30.19 -15.01
C GLY A 152 -12.00 28.66 -14.86
N THR A 153 -13.21 28.11 -14.76
CA THR A 153 -13.51 26.68 -14.67
C THR A 153 -13.21 25.91 -15.97
N HIS A 154 -11.94 25.86 -16.40
CA HIS A 154 -11.53 25.00 -17.50
C HIS A 154 -11.35 23.57 -17.00
N ALA A 155 -11.91 22.59 -17.72
CA ALA A 155 -11.84 21.16 -17.34
C ALA A 155 -10.41 20.65 -17.10
N ALA A 156 -9.42 21.28 -17.75
CA ALA A 156 -8.00 20.98 -17.60
C ALA A 156 -7.45 21.40 -16.22
N THR A 157 -7.84 22.59 -15.74
CA THR A 157 -7.48 23.09 -14.40
C THR A 157 -8.06 22.18 -13.31
N LEU A 158 -9.31 21.73 -13.50
CA LEU A 158 -9.96 20.81 -12.56
C LEU A 158 -9.27 19.44 -12.54
N ALA A 159 -8.93 18.89 -13.71
CA ALA A 159 -8.20 17.63 -13.79
C ALA A 159 -6.82 17.71 -13.12
N PHE A 160 -6.12 18.84 -13.25
CA PHE A 160 -4.85 19.09 -12.57
C PHE A 160 -5.00 19.05 -11.05
N TRP A 161 -6.00 19.74 -10.49
CA TRP A 161 -6.24 19.71 -9.06
C TRP A 161 -6.67 18.35 -8.53
N VAL A 162 -7.52 17.63 -9.27
CA VAL A 162 -7.90 16.24 -8.91
C VAL A 162 -6.66 15.34 -8.91
N ALA A 163 -5.81 15.44 -9.93
CA ALA A 163 -4.57 14.68 -10.01
C ALA A 163 -3.62 15.04 -8.86
N GLY A 164 -3.48 16.33 -8.54
CA GLY A 164 -2.66 16.79 -7.42
C GLY A 164 -3.17 16.28 -6.07
N LEU A 165 -4.48 16.31 -5.84
CA LEU A 165 -5.10 15.85 -4.60
C LEU A 165 -5.01 14.32 -4.47
N ALA A 166 -5.22 13.58 -5.56
CA ALA A 166 -5.02 12.14 -5.60
C ALA A 166 -3.55 11.77 -5.35
N ALA A 167 -2.61 12.46 -5.99
CA ALA A 167 -1.18 12.23 -5.79
C ALA A 167 -0.77 12.51 -4.33
N MET A 168 -1.22 13.63 -3.75
CA MET A 168 -0.98 13.96 -2.35
C MET A 168 -1.56 12.90 -1.41
N PHE A 169 -2.80 12.46 -1.65
CA PHE A 169 -3.42 11.38 -0.88
C PHE A 169 -2.60 10.08 -0.99
N GLY A 170 -2.26 9.65 -2.21
CA GLY A 170 -1.51 8.42 -2.45
C GLY A 170 -0.09 8.45 -1.86
N VAL A 171 0.60 9.59 -1.92
CA VAL A 171 1.92 9.77 -1.32
C VAL A 171 1.83 9.68 0.19
N THR A 172 0.95 10.47 0.80
CA THR A 172 0.79 10.52 2.26
C THR A 172 0.26 9.23 2.84
N SER A 173 -0.57 8.46 2.12
CA SER A 173 -1.07 7.16 2.58
C SER A 173 -0.03 6.03 2.53
N SER A 174 1.03 6.19 1.73
CA SER A 174 1.85 5.04 1.27
C SER A 174 3.35 5.19 1.53
N ALA A 175 3.89 6.42 1.54
CA ALA A 175 5.34 6.64 1.62
C ALA A 175 5.95 6.12 2.93
N HIS A 176 5.39 6.53 4.07
CA HIS A 176 5.88 6.09 5.39
C HIS A 176 5.68 4.58 5.56
N ALA A 177 4.54 4.06 5.12
CA ALA A 177 4.19 2.65 5.25
C ALA A 177 5.14 1.76 4.44
N SER A 178 5.45 2.16 3.20
CA SER A 178 6.31 1.38 2.31
C SER A 178 7.75 1.32 2.80
N ILE A 179 8.25 2.44 3.34
CA ILE A 179 9.57 2.49 3.97
C ILE A 179 9.54 1.65 5.24
N ALA A 180 8.70 1.97 6.22
CA ALA A 180 8.72 1.26 7.50
C ALA A 180 8.45 -0.26 7.35
N HIS A 181 7.52 -0.67 6.48
CA HIS A 181 7.23 -2.08 6.25
C HIS A 181 8.43 -2.84 5.68
N ALA A 182 9.17 -2.25 4.74
CA ALA A 182 10.36 -2.89 4.16
C ALA A 182 11.48 -3.12 5.19
N TRP A 183 11.54 -2.33 6.27
CA TRP A 183 12.52 -2.51 7.35
C TRP A 183 12.02 -3.38 8.49
N LEU A 184 10.71 -3.42 8.73
CA LEU A 184 10.09 -4.26 9.77
C LEU A 184 9.93 -5.72 9.33
N ALA A 185 9.61 -5.94 8.04
CA ALA A 185 9.22 -7.26 7.55
C ALA A 185 10.37 -8.06 6.93
N PHE A 186 11.50 -7.43 6.59
CA PHE A 186 12.66 -8.09 5.99
C PHE A 186 13.89 -8.05 6.91
N GLU A 187 14.65 -9.14 6.86
CA GLU A 187 15.96 -9.34 7.47
C GLU A 187 17.02 -9.61 6.36
N ASP A 188 18.29 -9.41 6.71
CA ASP A 188 19.43 -9.61 5.80
C ASP A 188 19.96 -11.07 5.83
#